data_AF-A0A1G7YNY9-F1
#
_entry.id   AF-A0A1G7YNY9-F1
#
_cell.length_a   1.000
_cell.length_b   1.000
_cell.length_c   1.000
_cell.angle_alpha   90.00
_cell.angle_beta   90.00
_cell.angle_gamma   90.00
#
_symmetry.space_group_name_H-M   'P 1'
#
loop_
_entity.id
_entity.type
_entity.pdbx_description
1 polymer ?
#
loop_
_entity_poly.entity_id
_entity_poly.type
_entity_poly.pdbx_seq_one_letter_code
_entity_poly.pdbx_strand_id
1 'polypeptide(L)'
;MKYSLIVFTLLLFSGVSFAQTKSPVWTEQERQILLEGLRSSQNDLISAVQGLTKNQIRFKSDSTSWSIAEIVEHLAVYDELLYWDLLNKQYSPEMPEWVEKVKGLDSVMIAYTDDPVKLKAPFIAQPLGRFENEKDLIAYFNRYRSELVKLISETKTDFRLHFVFRSKDAGVWRVRDLQQYTLLWIAHTQRHTNQIKRVKAHQNYPK
;
A
#
# COMPACT_ATOMS: atom_id res chain seq x y z
N MET A 1 8.74 -72.21 -41.06
CA MET A 1 8.08 -70.88 -41.07
C MET A 1 6.93 -70.88 -40.09
N LYS A 2 7.04 -70.19 -38.95
CA LYS A 2 5.92 -69.81 -38.08
C LYS A 2 6.26 -68.43 -37.50
N TYR A 3 5.56 -67.40 -37.97
CA TYR A 3 5.68 -66.04 -37.45
C TYR A 3 4.66 -65.90 -36.30
N SER A 4 5.12 -65.72 -35.07
CA SER A 4 4.26 -65.33 -33.96
C SER A 4 4.10 -63.83 -33.97
N LEU A 5 2.88 -63.37 -34.24
CA LEU A 5 2.48 -61.97 -34.21
C LEU A 5 2.32 -61.54 -32.74
N ILE A 6 3.26 -60.76 -32.20
CA ILE A 6 3.11 -60.13 -30.89
C ILE A 6 2.36 -58.81 -31.10
N VAL A 7 1.09 -58.76 -30.71
CA VAL A 7 0.29 -57.53 -30.70
C VAL A 7 0.63 -56.76 -29.42
N PHE A 8 1.30 -55.62 -29.59
CA PHE A 8 1.62 -54.70 -28.49
C PHE A 8 0.46 -53.73 -28.32
N THR A 9 -0.44 -54.01 -27.37
CA THR A 9 -1.54 -53.10 -27.05
C THR A 9 -1.01 -51.94 -26.21
N LEU A 10 -0.77 -50.78 -26.83
CA LEU A 10 -0.43 -49.54 -26.15
C LEU A 10 -1.68 -48.99 -25.43
N LEU A 11 -1.77 -49.19 -24.12
CA LEU A 11 -2.72 -48.51 -23.25
C LEU A 11 -2.25 -47.06 -23.04
N LEU A 12 -2.83 -46.14 -23.80
CA LEU A 12 -2.71 -44.70 -23.54
C LEU A 12 -3.54 -44.35 -22.29
N PHE A 13 -2.89 -44.36 -21.12
CA PHE A 13 -3.43 -43.68 -19.94
C PHE A 13 -3.32 -42.17 -20.18
N SER A 14 -4.40 -41.56 -20.67
CA SER A 14 -4.60 -40.11 -20.58
C SER A 14 -4.79 -39.73 -19.11
N GLY A 15 -3.68 -39.57 -18.40
CA GLY A 15 -3.67 -38.97 -17.07
C GLY A 15 -4.16 -37.54 -17.19
N VAL A 16 -5.43 -37.31 -16.83
CA VAL A 16 -5.95 -35.97 -16.59
C VAL A 16 -5.16 -35.44 -15.40
N SER A 17 -4.13 -34.62 -15.67
CA SER A 17 -3.50 -33.82 -14.63
C SER A 17 -4.54 -32.83 -14.12
N PHE A 18 -5.22 -33.18 -13.03
CA PHE A 18 -5.90 -32.20 -12.21
C PHE A 18 -4.83 -31.22 -11.75
N ALA A 19 -4.80 -30.03 -12.34
CA ALA A 19 -4.05 -28.92 -11.79
C ALA A 19 -4.58 -28.72 -10.37
N GLN A 20 -3.77 -29.06 -9.37
CA GLN A 20 -4.10 -28.83 -7.98
C GLN A 20 -4.10 -27.31 -7.79
N THR A 21 -5.28 -26.70 -7.90
CA THR A 21 -5.46 -25.29 -7.57
C THR A 21 -5.20 -25.16 -6.07
N LYS A 22 -4.02 -24.66 -5.71
CA LYS A 22 -3.72 -24.30 -4.32
C LYS A 22 -4.77 -23.28 -3.87
N SER A 23 -5.40 -23.53 -2.72
CA SER A 23 -6.25 -22.53 -2.09
C SER A 23 -5.42 -21.30 -1.75
N PRO A 24 -5.90 -20.08 -2.03
CA PRO A 24 -5.18 -18.86 -1.68
C PRO A 24 -5.09 -18.73 -0.15
N VAL A 25 -3.95 -18.25 0.32
CA VAL A 25 -3.69 -17.83 1.69
C VAL A 25 -4.33 -16.47 1.94
N TRP A 26 -4.21 -15.55 0.97
CA TRP A 26 -4.89 -14.26 1.03
C TRP A 26 -6.38 -14.42 0.76
N THR A 27 -7.19 -13.94 1.69
CA THR A 27 -8.64 -14.11 1.71
C THR A 27 -9.38 -12.91 1.13
N GLU A 28 -10.62 -13.13 0.72
CA GLU A 28 -11.49 -12.03 0.28
C GLU A 28 -11.76 -11.03 1.41
N GLN A 29 -11.85 -11.48 2.66
CA GLN A 29 -12.02 -10.58 3.79
C GLN A 29 -10.80 -9.65 3.99
N GLU A 30 -9.59 -10.16 3.81
CA GLU A 30 -8.37 -9.34 3.85
C GLU A 30 -8.32 -8.33 2.70
N ARG A 31 -8.79 -8.70 1.50
CA ARG A 31 -8.98 -7.77 0.39
C ARG A 31 -9.94 -6.64 0.76
N GLN A 32 -11.09 -6.96 1.33
CA GLN A 32 -12.07 -5.95 1.75
C GLN A 32 -11.51 -5.02 2.82
N ILE A 33 -10.74 -5.54 3.79
CA ILE A 33 -10.04 -4.71 4.79
C ILE A 33 -9.13 -3.67 4.10
N LEU A 34 -8.37 -4.07 3.08
CA LEU A 34 -7.53 -3.12 2.34
C LEU A 34 -8.37 -2.07 1.60
N LEU A 35 -9.41 -2.49 0.89
CA LEU A 35 -10.26 -1.59 0.11
C LEU A 35 -10.99 -0.58 1.00
N GLU A 36 -11.56 -1.02 2.12
CA GLU A 36 -12.21 -0.17 3.10
C GLU A 36 -11.22 0.78 3.76
N GLY A 37 -10.04 0.30 4.17
CA GLY A 37 -8.99 1.13 4.76
C GLY A 37 -8.47 2.21 3.79
N LEU A 38 -8.29 1.88 2.52
CA LEU A 38 -7.86 2.85 1.50
C LEU A 38 -8.92 3.92 1.22
N ARG A 39 -10.19 3.53 1.13
CA ARG A 39 -11.31 4.45 0.90
C ARG A 39 -11.55 5.35 2.11
N SER A 40 -11.59 4.79 3.31
CA SER A 40 -11.78 5.57 4.55
C SER A 40 -10.65 6.57 4.76
N SER A 41 -9.40 6.14 4.68
CA SER A 41 -8.25 7.04 4.83
C SER A 41 -8.17 8.13 3.76
N GLN A 42 -8.58 7.84 2.52
CA GLN A 42 -8.72 8.83 1.44
C GLN A 42 -9.82 9.84 1.77
N ASN A 43 -11.00 9.38 2.17
CA ASN A 43 -12.13 10.25 2.51
C ASN A 43 -11.81 11.16 3.69
N ASP A 44 -11.12 10.65 4.71
CA ASP A 44 -10.68 11.43 5.86
C ASP A 44 -9.68 12.52 5.46
N LEU A 45 -8.73 12.18 4.58
CA LEU A 45 -7.75 13.14 4.08
C LEU A 45 -8.43 14.24 3.26
N ILE A 46 -9.28 13.87 2.30
CA ILE A 46 -10.03 14.82 1.46
C ILE A 46 -10.89 15.74 2.33
N SER A 47 -11.62 15.17 3.28
CA SER A 47 -12.46 15.94 4.21
C SER A 47 -11.65 16.89 5.09
N ALA A 48 -10.40 16.55 5.41
CA ALA A 48 -9.52 17.43 6.17
C ALA A 48 -9.04 18.65 5.38
N VAL A 49 -8.98 18.56 4.04
CA VAL A 49 -8.34 19.56 3.17
C VAL A 49 -9.29 20.29 2.23
N GLN A 50 -10.49 19.77 1.97
CA GLN A 50 -11.46 20.38 1.07
C GLN A 50 -12.08 21.66 1.67
N GLY A 51 -12.28 22.67 0.82
CA GLY A 51 -12.70 24.01 1.19
C GLY A 51 -11.63 24.91 1.82
N LEU A 52 -10.39 24.45 1.98
CA LEU A 52 -9.30 25.25 2.53
C LEU A 52 -8.79 26.29 1.51
N THR A 53 -8.60 27.50 2.02
CA THR A 53 -8.00 28.60 1.25
C THR A 53 -6.50 28.39 1.03
N LYS A 54 -5.92 29.14 0.09
CA LYS A 54 -4.46 29.17 -0.13
C LYS A 54 -3.68 29.48 1.15
N ASN A 55 -4.13 30.45 1.95
CA ASN A 55 -3.46 30.82 3.20
C ASN A 55 -3.51 29.68 4.23
N GLN A 56 -4.61 28.94 4.27
CA GLN A 56 -4.80 27.80 5.15
C GLN A 56 -3.91 26.61 4.77
N ILE A 57 -3.91 26.21 3.48
CA ILE A 57 -3.11 25.05 3.05
C ILE A 57 -1.61 25.32 3.11
N ARG A 58 -1.18 26.58 2.99
CA ARG A 58 0.24 27.00 3.02
C ARG A 58 0.71 27.45 4.41
N PHE A 59 -0.16 27.46 5.41
CA PHE A 59 0.23 27.81 6.77
C PHE A 59 1.29 26.84 7.31
N LYS A 60 2.34 27.40 7.93
CA LYS A 60 3.37 26.65 8.66
C LYS A 60 3.39 27.13 10.10
N SER A 61 3.40 26.20 11.07
CA SER A 61 3.49 26.55 12.49
C SER A 61 4.84 27.19 12.85
N ASP A 62 5.91 26.80 12.15
CA ASP A 62 7.28 27.27 12.32
C ASP A 62 8.11 27.03 11.04
N SER A 63 9.37 27.44 11.02
CA SER A 63 10.26 27.35 9.86
C SER A 63 10.67 25.92 9.46
N THR A 64 10.45 24.94 10.34
CA THR A 64 10.84 23.54 10.15
C THR A 64 9.65 22.63 9.85
N SER A 65 8.43 23.10 10.10
CA SER A 65 7.20 22.35 9.92
C SER A 65 6.70 22.37 8.48
N TRP A 66 6.12 21.24 8.06
CA TRP A 66 5.37 21.17 6.81
C TRP A 66 3.99 21.82 6.96
N SER A 67 3.59 22.51 5.91
CA SER A 67 2.23 22.97 5.68
C SER A 67 1.31 21.82 5.29
N ILE A 68 -0.01 22.06 5.29
CA ILE A 68 -0.99 21.05 4.84
C ILE A 68 -0.73 20.64 3.39
N ALA A 69 -0.40 21.62 2.52
CA ALA A 69 -0.05 21.35 1.13
C ALA A 69 1.16 20.41 1.00
N GLU A 70 2.21 20.66 1.78
CA GLU A 70 3.42 19.82 1.77
C GLU A 70 3.17 18.43 2.36
N ILE A 71 2.29 18.29 3.37
CA ILE A 71 1.92 16.98 3.92
C ILE A 71 1.19 16.13 2.88
N VAL A 72 0.21 16.71 2.16
CA VAL A 72 -0.53 15.96 1.14
C VAL A 72 0.34 15.69 -0.09
N GLU A 73 1.21 16.62 -0.47
CA GLU A 73 2.20 16.39 -1.54
C GLU A 73 3.10 15.18 -1.22
N HIS A 74 3.61 15.11 0.01
CA HIS A 74 4.39 13.98 0.49
C HIS A 74 3.61 12.66 0.37
N LEU A 75 2.35 12.64 0.79
CA LEU A 75 1.48 11.47 0.64
C LEU A 75 1.28 11.08 -0.82
N ALA A 76 1.01 12.05 -1.70
CA ALA A 76 0.77 11.80 -3.12
C ALA A 76 2.02 11.24 -3.84
N VAL A 77 3.21 11.73 -3.49
CA VAL A 77 4.48 11.18 -4.00
C VAL A 77 4.67 9.74 -3.51
N TYR A 78 4.38 9.46 -2.23
CA TYR A 78 4.40 8.09 -1.74
C TYR A 78 3.34 7.22 -2.43
N ASP A 79 2.14 7.73 -2.72
CA ASP A 79 1.11 6.95 -3.39
C ASP A 79 1.60 6.46 -4.77
N GLU A 80 2.31 7.29 -5.52
CA GLU A 80 2.98 6.90 -6.77
C GLU A 80 4.08 5.86 -6.56
N LEU A 81 5.02 6.12 -5.65
CA LEU A 81 6.17 5.24 -5.41
C LEU A 81 5.74 3.84 -4.93
N LEU A 82 4.80 3.79 -3.99
CA LEU A 82 4.31 2.55 -3.41
C LEU A 82 3.43 1.78 -4.39
N TYR A 83 2.67 2.46 -5.24
CA TYR A 83 1.90 1.83 -6.32
C TYR A 83 2.82 1.03 -7.24
N TRP A 84 3.88 1.65 -7.75
CA TRP A 84 4.81 0.96 -8.65
C TRP A 84 5.54 -0.19 -7.97
N ASP A 85 5.94 -0.05 -6.70
CA ASP A 85 6.56 -1.15 -5.96
C ASP A 85 5.56 -2.31 -5.76
N LEU A 86 4.32 -2.04 -5.34
CA LEU A 86 3.28 -3.05 -5.17
C LEU A 86 2.97 -3.77 -6.49
N LEU A 87 2.74 -3.00 -7.56
CA LEU A 87 2.44 -3.52 -8.90
C LEU A 87 3.51 -4.47 -9.39
N ASN A 88 4.79 -4.09 -9.24
CA ASN A 88 5.91 -4.93 -9.67
C ASN A 88 6.08 -6.16 -8.76
N LYS A 89 5.88 -6.01 -7.45
CA LYS A 89 6.09 -7.11 -6.48
C LYS A 89 5.05 -8.21 -6.57
N GLN A 90 3.84 -7.92 -7.05
CA GLN A 90 2.84 -8.94 -7.31
C GLN A 90 3.29 -9.96 -8.39
N TYR A 91 4.32 -9.65 -9.19
CA TYR A 91 4.91 -10.55 -10.18
C TYR A 91 6.20 -11.24 -9.71
N SER A 92 6.63 -11.03 -8.46
CA SER A 92 7.75 -11.78 -7.90
C SER A 92 7.40 -13.27 -7.75
N PRO A 93 8.38 -14.17 -7.59
CA PRO A 93 8.07 -15.53 -7.17
C PRO A 93 7.28 -15.54 -5.85
N GLU A 94 6.34 -16.47 -5.74
CA GLU A 94 5.69 -16.79 -4.46
C GLU A 94 6.73 -17.32 -3.46
N MET A 95 6.59 -16.93 -2.20
CA MET A 95 7.52 -17.23 -1.11
C MET A 95 6.77 -17.79 0.12
N PRO A 96 6.15 -18.99 0.02
CA PRO A 96 5.35 -19.58 1.10
C PRO A 96 6.14 -19.79 2.41
N GLU A 97 7.46 -19.95 2.33
CA GLU A 97 8.34 -20.11 3.49
C GLU A 97 8.49 -18.84 4.36
N TRP A 98 7.97 -17.70 3.90
CA TRP A 98 7.97 -16.44 4.64
C TRP A 98 6.64 -16.12 5.33
N VAL A 99 5.54 -16.79 4.98
CA VAL A 99 4.20 -16.52 5.52
C VAL A 99 4.19 -16.59 7.05
N GLU A 100 4.64 -17.72 7.62
CA GLU A 100 4.65 -17.89 9.07
C GLU A 100 5.66 -16.96 9.77
N LYS A 101 6.68 -16.46 9.08
CA LYS A 101 7.69 -15.56 9.66
C LYS A 101 7.18 -14.14 9.87
N VAL A 102 6.17 -13.71 9.11
CA VAL A 102 5.58 -12.37 9.22
C VAL A 102 4.18 -12.41 9.83
N LYS A 103 3.70 -13.59 10.23
CA LYS A 103 2.38 -13.76 10.82
C LYS A 103 2.21 -12.94 12.09
N GLY A 104 1.07 -12.27 12.21
CA GLY A 104 0.76 -11.40 13.35
C GLY A 104 1.37 -10.00 13.27
N LEU A 105 2.15 -9.66 12.24
CA LEU A 105 2.74 -8.33 12.09
C LEU A 105 1.76 -7.29 11.49
N ASP A 106 0.56 -7.69 11.07
CA ASP A 106 -0.48 -6.78 10.57
C ASP A 106 -0.79 -5.65 11.58
N SER A 107 -0.89 -5.98 12.87
CA SER A 107 -1.14 -5.02 13.94
C SER A 107 0.01 -4.00 14.09
N VAL A 108 1.26 -4.42 13.83
CA VAL A 108 2.42 -3.53 13.81
C VAL A 108 2.29 -2.54 12.66
N MET A 109 1.87 -2.99 11.48
CA MET A 109 1.65 -2.10 10.32
C MET A 109 0.59 -1.05 10.59
N ILE A 110 -0.51 -1.46 11.23
CA ILE A 110 -1.62 -0.57 11.59
C ILE A 110 -1.21 0.43 12.69
N ALA A 111 -0.42 -0.02 13.68
CA ALA A 111 0.04 0.82 14.79
C ALA A 111 0.89 2.02 14.34
N TYR A 112 1.42 2.00 13.10
CA TYR A 112 2.17 3.13 12.55
C TYR A 112 1.37 4.44 12.50
N THR A 113 0.03 4.36 12.45
CA THR A 113 -0.87 5.52 12.47
C THR A 113 -0.54 6.47 13.63
N ASP A 114 -0.27 5.92 14.82
CA ASP A 114 -0.10 6.67 16.06
C ASP A 114 1.33 6.62 16.62
N ASP A 115 2.29 6.08 15.86
CA ASP A 115 3.68 5.97 16.28
C ASP A 115 4.26 7.35 16.69
N PRO A 116 4.76 7.57 17.90
CA PRO A 116 5.30 8.88 18.28
C PRO A 116 6.63 9.21 17.60
N VAL A 117 7.32 8.22 17.01
CA VAL A 117 8.63 8.39 16.39
C VAL A 117 8.51 9.19 15.09
N LYS A 118 9.26 10.30 15.03
CA LYS A 118 9.38 11.12 13.82
C LYS A 118 10.53 10.60 12.97
N LEU A 119 10.21 10.11 11.77
CA LEU A 119 11.19 9.70 10.78
C LEU A 119 11.42 10.84 9.78
N LYS A 120 12.65 10.94 9.27
CA LYS A 120 12.95 11.84 8.15
C LYS A 120 12.49 11.18 6.85
N ALA A 121 11.70 11.89 6.06
CA ALA A 121 11.34 11.43 4.73
C ALA A 121 12.59 11.32 3.84
N PRO A 122 12.70 10.27 3.02
CA PRO A 122 13.77 10.15 2.04
C PRO A 122 13.66 11.30 1.03
N PHE A 123 14.79 11.71 0.45
CA PHE A 123 14.87 12.87 -0.45
C PHE A 123 13.79 12.87 -1.55
N ILE A 124 13.54 11.71 -2.16
CA ILE A 124 12.55 11.56 -3.24
C ILE A 124 11.11 11.84 -2.81
N ALA A 125 10.81 11.70 -1.52
CA ALA A 125 9.47 11.90 -0.97
C ALA A 125 9.38 13.18 -0.12
N GLN A 126 10.39 14.04 -0.14
CA GLN A 126 10.27 15.36 0.49
C GLN A 126 9.40 16.27 -0.39
N PRO A 127 8.46 17.02 0.20
CA PRO A 127 7.60 17.90 -0.56
C PRO A 127 8.39 19.10 -1.09
N LEU A 128 8.03 19.57 -2.29
CA LEU A 128 8.65 20.71 -2.95
C LEU A 128 7.84 22.00 -2.75
N GLY A 129 6.62 21.91 -2.21
CA GLY A 129 5.75 23.06 -1.97
C GLY A 129 5.14 23.61 -3.26
N ARG A 130 4.86 22.73 -4.23
CA ARG A 130 4.48 23.12 -5.61
C ARG A 130 2.99 23.39 -5.84
N PHE A 131 2.13 23.14 -4.84
CA PHE A 131 0.68 23.28 -4.98
C PHE A 131 0.15 24.58 -4.40
N GLU A 132 -0.64 25.29 -5.20
CA GLU A 132 -1.18 26.62 -4.86
C GLU A 132 -2.63 26.60 -4.36
N ASN A 133 -3.36 25.52 -4.65
CA ASN A 133 -4.75 25.34 -4.28
C ASN A 133 -5.06 23.88 -3.92
N GLU A 134 -6.14 23.67 -3.19
CA GLU A 134 -6.56 22.35 -2.72
C GLU A 134 -7.00 21.40 -3.84
N LYS A 135 -7.54 21.90 -4.95
CA LYS A 135 -8.11 21.05 -6.00
C LYS A 135 -7.00 20.29 -6.70
N ASP A 136 -5.92 20.97 -7.05
CA ASP A 136 -4.74 20.36 -7.66
C ASP A 136 -4.06 19.38 -6.71
N LEU A 137 -4.02 19.72 -5.41
CA LEU A 137 -3.46 18.87 -4.38
C LEU A 137 -4.26 17.57 -4.20
N ILE A 138 -5.58 17.66 -4.10
CA ILE A 138 -6.50 16.52 -4.02
C ILE A 138 -6.41 15.68 -5.30
N ALA A 139 -6.39 16.32 -6.47
CA ALA A 139 -6.27 15.62 -7.75
C ALA A 139 -4.94 14.84 -7.85
N TYR A 140 -3.84 15.43 -7.40
CA TYR A 140 -2.54 14.77 -7.42
C TYR A 140 -2.50 13.54 -6.49
N PHE A 141 -3.02 13.67 -5.27
CA PHE A 141 -3.16 12.52 -4.36
C PHE A 141 -4.07 11.42 -4.93
N ASN A 142 -5.23 11.79 -5.46
CA ASN A 142 -6.22 10.82 -5.94
C ASN A 142 -5.78 10.02 -7.18
N ARG A 143 -4.81 10.53 -7.95
CA ARG A 143 -4.32 9.88 -9.17
C ARG A 143 -3.90 8.43 -8.91
N TYR A 144 -2.94 8.22 -8.03
CA TYR A 144 -2.44 6.86 -7.75
C TYR A 144 -3.27 6.12 -6.72
N ARG A 145 -4.01 6.83 -5.86
CA ARG A 145 -4.99 6.19 -4.97
C ARG A 145 -6.05 5.41 -5.76
N SER A 146 -6.54 5.97 -6.87
CA SER A 146 -7.54 5.32 -7.72
C SER A 146 -6.98 4.06 -8.40
N GLU A 147 -5.75 4.15 -8.91
CA GLU A 147 -5.06 3.00 -9.52
C GLU A 147 -4.78 1.88 -8.51
N LEU A 148 -4.39 2.23 -7.28
CA LEU A 148 -4.20 1.27 -6.20
C LEU A 148 -5.50 0.52 -5.85
N VAL A 149 -6.60 1.25 -5.67
CA VAL A 149 -7.91 0.65 -5.37
C VAL A 149 -8.33 -0.29 -6.48
N LYS A 150 -8.14 0.12 -7.74
CA LYS A 150 -8.42 -0.73 -8.91
C LYS A 150 -7.57 -2.00 -8.89
N LEU A 151 -6.25 -1.87 -8.71
CA LEU A 151 -5.32 -2.99 -8.65
C LEU A 151 -5.75 -4.02 -7.59
N ILE A 152 -6.04 -3.57 -6.37
CA ILE A 152 -6.45 -4.46 -5.27
C ILE A 152 -7.81 -5.09 -5.55
N SER A 153 -8.74 -4.39 -6.22
CA SER A 153 -10.06 -4.95 -6.53
C SER A 153 -10.02 -6.03 -7.62
N GLU A 154 -9.10 -5.93 -8.57
CA GLU A 154 -9.08 -6.78 -9.77
C GLU A 154 -8.03 -7.91 -9.70
N THR A 155 -6.99 -7.76 -8.88
CA THR A 155 -5.87 -8.69 -8.86
C THR A 155 -6.27 -10.08 -8.37
N LYS A 156 -5.73 -11.10 -9.05
CA LYS A 156 -5.82 -12.52 -8.65
C LYS A 156 -4.60 -12.98 -7.85
N THR A 157 -3.61 -12.10 -7.66
CA THR A 157 -2.38 -12.41 -6.94
C THR A 157 -2.67 -12.60 -5.46
N ASP A 158 -2.07 -13.63 -4.87
CA ASP A 158 -2.13 -13.86 -3.44
C ASP A 158 -1.19 -12.91 -2.70
N PHE A 159 -1.73 -11.86 -2.09
CA PHE A 159 -0.90 -10.85 -1.42
C PHE A 159 -0.14 -11.35 -0.19
N ARG A 160 -0.48 -12.54 0.33
CA ARG A 160 0.25 -13.18 1.43
C ARG A 160 1.48 -13.97 0.95
N LEU A 161 1.61 -14.24 -0.35
CA LEU A 161 2.72 -15.02 -0.93
C LEU A 161 3.82 -14.16 -1.55
N HIS A 162 3.62 -12.85 -1.69
CA HIS A 162 4.58 -11.93 -2.30
C HIS A 162 5.10 -10.94 -1.28
N PHE A 163 6.41 -10.65 -1.32
CA PHE A 163 7.09 -9.97 -0.22
C PHE A 163 7.95 -8.80 -0.68
N VAL A 164 7.96 -7.77 0.17
CA VAL A 164 8.85 -6.62 0.07
C VAL A 164 9.94 -6.76 1.14
N PHE A 165 11.20 -6.65 0.70
CA PHE A 165 12.36 -6.67 1.57
C PHE A 165 12.98 -5.27 1.64
N ARG A 166 13.25 -4.81 2.87
CA ARG A 166 13.98 -3.58 3.18
C ARG A 166 15.31 -3.91 3.85
N SER A 167 16.10 -2.88 4.12
CA SER A 167 17.41 -3.01 4.74
C SER A 167 17.33 -3.71 6.11
N LYS A 168 18.43 -4.36 6.53
CA LYS A 168 18.48 -5.17 7.75
C LYS A 168 18.25 -4.37 9.03
N ASP A 169 18.59 -3.08 9.01
CA ASP A 169 18.38 -2.13 10.09
C ASP A 169 16.91 -1.69 10.28
N ALA A 170 16.01 -2.05 9.35
CA ALA A 170 14.58 -1.73 9.43
C ALA A 170 13.83 -2.54 10.52
N GLY A 171 14.48 -3.49 11.19
CA GLY A 171 13.88 -4.26 12.29
C GLY A 171 12.60 -5.00 11.87
N VAL A 172 11.51 -4.81 12.62
CA VAL A 172 10.20 -5.42 12.34
C VAL A 172 9.63 -5.01 10.97
N TRP A 173 10.10 -3.90 10.40
CA TRP A 173 9.66 -3.39 9.09
C TRP A 173 10.42 -4.00 7.91
N ARG A 174 11.39 -4.86 8.18
CA ARG A 174 12.32 -5.41 7.18
C ARG A 174 11.63 -6.26 6.13
N VAL A 175 10.70 -7.12 6.54
CA VAL A 175 10.02 -8.07 5.65
C VAL A 175 8.53 -7.93 5.89
N ARG A 176 7.78 -7.79 4.81
CA ARG A 176 6.32 -7.69 4.84
C ARG A 176 5.75 -8.27 3.56
N ASP A 177 4.66 -8.99 3.69
CA ASP A 177 3.86 -9.41 2.54
C ASP A 177 3.14 -8.19 1.91
N LEU A 178 2.47 -8.36 0.77
CA LEU A 178 1.79 -7.25 0.10
C LEU A 178 0.54 -6.78 0.85
N GLN A 179 -0.09 -7.64 1.65
CA GLN A 179 -1.19 -7.27 2.55
C GLN A 179 -0.68 -6.28 3.60
N GLN A 180 0.36 -6.64 4.33
CA GLN A 180 1.02 -5.83 5.35
C GLN A 180 1.61 -4.55 4.78
N TYR A 181 2.19 -4.63 3.58
CA TYR A 181 2.70 -3.45 2.89
C TYR A 181 1.59 -2.42 2.62
N THR A 182 0.41 -2.89 2.21
CA THR A 182 -0.74 -2.02 1.96
C THR A 182 -1.38 -1.52 3.26
N LEU A 183 -1.44 -2.34 4.32
CA LEU A 183 -1.87 -1.90 5.66
C LEU A 183 -1.00 -0.74 6.17
N LEU A 184 0.32 -0.83 6.02
CA LEU A 184 1.24 0.24 6.40
C LEU A 184 1.00 1.52 5.58
N TRP A 185 0.66 1.39 4.31
CA TRP A 185 0.32 2.53 3.45
C TRP A 185 -0.97 3.23 3.90
N ILE A 186 -2.00 2.47 4.27
CA ILE A 186 -3.22 3.00 4.89
C ILE A 186 -2.88 3.76 6.18
N ALA A 187 -2.09 3.14 7.07
CA ALA A 187 -1.66 3.73 8.33
C ALA A 187 -0.84 5.02 8.12
N HIS A 188 0.02 5.05 7.11
CA HIS A 188 0.78 6.24 6.71
C HIS A 188 -0.14 7.41 6.32
N THR A 189 -1.19 7.13 5.55
CA THR A 189 -2.20 8.15 5.19
C THR A 189 -2.87 8.69 6.46
N GLN A 190 -3.35 7.80 7.34
CA GLN A 190 -4.03 8.18 8.59
C GLN A 190 -3.14 9.01 9.51
N ARG A 191 -1.87 8.61 9.67
CA ARG A 191 -0.84 9.35 10.43
C ARG A 191 -0.72 10.79 9.97
N HIS A 192 -0.63 11.01 8.66
CA HIS A 192 -0.47 12.35 8.10
C HIS A 192 -1.78 13.15 8.08
N THR A 193 -2.93 12.49 7.98
CA THR A 193 -4.23 13.15 8.26
C THR A 193 -4.29 13.66 9.70
N ASN A 194 -3.79 12.88 10.68
CA ASN A 194 -3.67 13.33 12.07
C ASN A 194 -2.67 14.49 12.22
N GLN A 195 -1.60 14.54 11.40
CA GLN A 195 -0.70 15.69 11.34
C GLN A 195 -1.43 16.95 10.84
N ILE A 196 -2.25 16.84 9.79
CA ILE A 196 -3.06 17.95 9.28
C ILE A 196 -4.01 18.48 10.36
N LYS A 197 -4.68 17.59 11.10
CA LYS A 197 -5.54 17.99 12.23
C LYS A 197 -4.77 18.82 13.27
N ARG A 198 -3.53 18.44 13.59
CA ARG A 198 -2.66 19.21 14.50
C ARG A 198 -2.28 20.59 13.94
N VAL A 199 -2.02 20.69 12.63
CA VAL A 199 -1.75 21.99 11.97
C VAL A 199 -2.96 22.92 12.08
N LYS A 200 -4.17 22.41 11.79
CA LYS A 200 -5.43 23.18 11.88
C LYS A 200 -5.76 23.63 13.31
N ALA A 201 -5.29 22.89 14.32
CA ALA A 201 -5.47 23.21 15.73
C ALA A 201 -4.45 24.25 16.25
N HIS A 202 -3.47 24.67 15.44
CA HIS A 202 -2.49 25.65 15.85
C HIS A 202 -3.12 27.03 16.08
N GLN A 203 -2.73 27.74 17.14
CA GLN A 203 -3.34 29.03 17.53
C GLN A 203 -3.29 30.11 16.44
N ASN A 204 -2.26 30.09 15.60
CA ASN A 204 -2.05 31.04 14.50
C ASN A 204 -2.59 30.55 13.15
N TYR A 205 -3.28 29.40 13.11
CA TYR A 205 -3.85 28.88 11.88
C TYR A 205 -4.92 29.85 11.33
N PRO A 206 -4.90 30.21 10.03
CA PRO A 206 -5.88 31.14 9.47
C PRO A 206 -7.30 30.58 9.56
N LYS A 207 -8.23 31.40 10.08
CA LYS A 207 -9.65 31.06 10.18
C LYS A 207 -10.36 31.25 8.86
#